data_AF-A0A5D3YLF2-F1
#
_entry.id   AF-A0A5D3YLF2-F1
#
_cell.length_a   1.000
_cell.length_b   1.000
_cell.length_c   1.000
_cell.angle_alpha   90.00
_cell.angle_beta   90.00
_cell.angle_gamma   90.00
#
_symmetry.space_group_name_H-M   'P 1'
#
loop_
_entity.id
_entity.type
_entity.pdbx_description
1 polymer ?
#
loop_
_entity_poly.entity_id
_entity_poly.type
_entity_poly.pdbx_seq_one_letter_code
_entity_poly.pdbx_strand_id
1 'polypeptide(L)'
;MNSQDPKENLMATIAILDAKLDTILNKLNAEPDKSKFMTAKEVEALIGLHHRSILNRSNLPPKDKNFVPFHQFGTRRKYFERKVIEKIFLPKV
;
A
#
# COMPACT_ATOMS: atom_id res chain seq x y z
N MET A 1 -22.96 37.43 -20.30
CA MET A 1 -21.63 36.87 -20.00
C MET A 1 -21.57 36.72 -18.49
N ASN A 2 -21.55 35.48 -17.96
CA ASN A 2 -21.51 35.25 -16.52
C ASN A 2 -20.10 35.58 -16.01
N SER A 3 -19.94 36.78 -15.47
CA SER A 3 -18.78 37.13 -14.64
C SER A 3 -18.95 36.37 -13.33
N GLN A 4 -18.37 35.16 -13.23
CA GLN A 4 -18.26 34.48 -11.95
C GLN A 4 -17.46 35.39 -11.02
N ASP A 5 -18.03 35.72 -9.87
CA ASP A 5 -17.43 36.61 -8.88
C ASP A 5 -16.09 35.99 -8.44
N PRO A 6 -14.95 36.71 -8.54
CA PRO A 6 -13.63 36.17 -8.18
C PRO A 6 -13.59 35.54 -6.78
N LYS A 7 -14.41 36.07 -5.86
CA LYS A 7 -14.56 35.55 -4.50
C LYS A 7 -15.19 34.16 -4.48
N GLU A 8 -16.17 33.90 -5.33
CA GLU A 8 -16.87 32.61 -5.42
C GLU A 8 -15.94 31.52 -5.97
N ASN A 9 -15.08 31.88 -6.93
CA ASN A 9 -14.05 30.99 -7.46
C ASN A 9 -12.96 30.65 -6.43
N LEU A 10 -12.57 31.63 -5.61
CA LEU A 10 -11.65 31.42 -4.48
C LEU A 10 -12.24 30.47 -3.43
N MET A 11 -13.50 30.65 -3.06
CA MET A 11 -14.18 29.77 -2.10
C MET A 11 -14.30 28.33 -2.62
N ALA A 12 -14.63 28.17 -3.91
CA ALA A 12 -14.65 26.85 -4.55
C ALA A 12 -13.26 26.19 -4.53
N THR A 13 -12.21 26.96 -4.79
CA THR A 13 -10.83 26.46 -4.75
C THR A 13 -10.43 26.01 -3.34
N ILE A 14 -10.76 26.78 -2.31
CA ILE A 14 -10.50 26.43 -0.91
C ILE A 14 -11.20 25.13 -0.54
N ALA A 15 -12.50 24.99 -0.88
CA ALA A 15 -13.26 23.77 -0.60
C ALA A 15 -12.65 22.52 -1.27
N ILE A 16 -12.13 22.66 -2.49
CA ILE A 16 -11.42 21.57 -3.18
C ILE A 16 -10.12 21.21 -2.47
N LEU A 17 -9.38 22.19 -1.97
CA LEU A 17 -8.13 21.97 -1.25
C LEU A 17 -8.37 21.28 0.10
N ASP A 18 -9.38 21.72 0.86
CA ASP A 18 -9.77 21.09 2.12
C ASP A 18 -10.18 19.63 1.92
N ALA A 19 -11.02 19.34 0.91
CA ALA A 19 -11.41 17.96 0.59
C ALA A 19 -10.21 17.06 0.22
N LYS A 20 -9.21 17.62 -0.47
CA LYS A 20 -7.96 16.90 -0.79
C LYS A 20 -7.12 16.65 0.46
N LEU A 21 -7.02 17.64 1.36
CA LEU A 21 -6.31 17.51 2.64
C LEU A 21 -6.96 16.43 3.52
N ASP A 22 -8.28 16.45 3.66
CA ASP A 22 -9.03 15.43 4.40
C ASP A 22 -8.80 14.04 3.83
N THR A 23 -8.78 13.91 2.50
CA THR A 23 -8.50 12.63 1.84
C THR A 23 -7.09 12.12 2.17
N ILE A 24 -6.09 13.01 2.22
CA ILE A 24 -4.71 12.65 2.56
C ILE A 24 -4.63 12.26 4.05
N LEU A 25 -5.22 13.06 4.93
CA LEU A 25 -5.25 12.80 6.37
C LEU A 25 -5.95 11.48 6.69
N ASN A 26 -7.07 11.19 6.04
CA ASN A 26 -7.78 9.92 6.20
C ASN A 26 -6.97 8.71 5.71
N LYS A 27 -6.13 8.88 4.67
CA LYS A 27 -5.21 7.82 4.23
C LYS A 27 -4.04 7.62 5.17
N LEU A 28 -3.55 8.67 5.80
CA LEU A 28 -2.47 8.60 6.80
C LEU A 28 -2.96 8.04 8.13
N ASN A 29 -4.19 8.38 8.52
CA ASN A 29 -4.83 7.95 9.78
C ASN A 29 -5.55 6.61 9.66
N ALA A 30 -5.73 6.08 8.45
CA ALA A 30 -6.19 4.71 8.28
C ALA A 30 -5.21 3.79 9.02
N GLU A 31 -5.69 3.12 10.08
CA GLU A 31 -4.86 2.18 10.82
C GLU A 31 -4.18 1.23 9.83
N PRO A 32 -2.86 0.96 9.97
CA PRO A 32 -2.19 0.05 9.07
C PRO A 32 -2.93 -1.28 9.11
N ASP A 33 -3.44 -1.73 7.96
CA ASP A 33 -4.26 -2.93 7.86
C ASP A 33 -3.55 -4.11 8.55
N LYS A 34 -4.02 -4.48 9.74
CA LYS A 34 -3.44 -5.53 10.59
C LYS A 34 -3.79 -6.93 10.10
N SER A 35 -4.33 -7.06 8.88
CA SER A 35 -4.59 -8.34 8.25
C SER A 35 -3.33 -9.22 8.30
N LYS A 36 -3.54 -10.50 8.65
CA LYS A 36 -2.47 -11.50 8.76
C LYS A 36 -1.72 -11.67 7.42
N PHE A 37 -2.44 -11.48 6.32
CA PHE A 37 -1.97 -11.70 4.97
C PHE A 37 -2.09 -10.44 4.13
N MET A 38 -1.03 -10.14 3.40
CA MET A 38 -0.88 -8.94 2.59
C MET A 38 -0.78 -9.30 1.10
N THR A 39 -1.25 -8.42 0.22
CA THR A 39 -0.96 -8.48 -1.21
C THR A 39 0.48 -8.02 -1.49
N ALA A 40 1.03 -8.35 -2.66
CA ALA A 40 2.37 -7.88 -3.05
C ALA A 40 2.49 -6.34 -3.06
N LYS A 41 1.39 -5.62 -3.35
CA LYS A 41 1.34 -4.16 -3.33
C LYS A 41 1.34 -3.60 -1.90
N GLU A 42 0.64 -4.25 -0.98
CA GLU A 42 0.70 -3.88 0.44
C GLU A 42 2.09 -4.14 1.01
N VAL A 43 2.77 -5.20 0.57
CA VAL A 43 4.17 -5.41 0.98
C VAL A 43 5.07 -4.31 0.43
N GLU A 44 4.91 -3.91 -0.83
CA GLU A 44 5.63 -2.76 -1.39
C GLU A 44 5.42 -1.49 -0.57
N ALA A 45 4.18 -1.20 -0.15
CA ALA A 45 3.89 -0.06 0.71
C ALA A 45 4.54 -0.18 2.10
N LEU A 46 4.68 -1.40 2.64
CA LEU A 46 5.27 -1.65 3.95
C LEU A 46 6.81 -1.53 3.96
N ILE A 47 7.49 -2.08 2.96
CA ILE A 47 8.96 -2.23 2.98
C ILE A 47 9.68 -1.41 1.89
N GLY A 48 8.95 -0.77 0.97
CA GLY A 48 9.51 0.01 -0.15
C GLY A 48 10.09 -0.81 -1.30
N LEU A 49 9.99 -2.14 -1.26
CA LEU A 49 10.44 -3.03 -2.34
C LEU A 49 9.33 -3.23 -3.36
N HIS A 50 9.63 -2.96 -4.64
CA HIS A 50 8.66 -3.09 -5.73
C HIS A 50 7.97 -4.47 -5.76
N HIS A 51 6.63 -4.50 -5.88
CA HIS A 51 5.84 -5.73 -5.77
C HIS A 51 6.27 -6.86 -6.72
N ARG A 52 6.75 -6.54 -7.94
CA ARG A 52 7.26 -7.56 -8.88
C ARG A 52 8.47 -8.30 -8.33
N SER A 53 9.34 -7.64 -7.58
CA SER A 53 10.51 -8.27 -6.97
C SER A 53 10.08 -9.33 -5.94
N ILE A 54 9.03 -9.05 -5.19
CA ILE A 54 8.44 -9.99 -4.21
C ILE A 54 7.81 -11.19 -4.93
N LEU A 55 7.05 -10.93 -5.99
CA LEU A 55 6.44 -11.97 -6.80
C LEU A 55 7.50 -12.87 -7.46
N ASN A 56 8.57 -12.30 -8.00
CA ASN A 56 9.68 -13.06 -8.59
C ASN A 56 10.38 -13.93 -7.54
N ARG A 57 10.64 -13.37 -6.35
CA ARG A 57 11.22 -14.12 -5.23
C ARG A 57 10.31 -15.24 -4.73
N SER A 58 9.00 -15.07 -4.83
CA SER A 58 8.02 -16.12 -4.51
C SER A 58 7.92 -17.24 -5.56
N ASN A 59 8.57 -17.09 -6.71
CA ASN A 59 8.68 -18.13 -7.75
C ASN A 59 9.98 -18.94 -7.62
N LEU A 60 10.89 -18.55 -6.72
CA LEU A 60 12.12 -19.30 -6.46
C LEU A 60 11.81 -20.64 -5.76
N PRO A 61 12.71 -21.63 -5.84
CA PRO A 61 12.58 -22.86 -5.06
C PRO A 61 12.52 -22.55 -3.55
N PRO A 62 11.72 -23.26 -2.73
CA PRO A 62 11.61 -22.99 -1.30
C PRO A 62 12.92 -23.09 -0.50
N LYS A 63 13.94 -23.78 -1.04
CA LYS A 63 15.27 -23.90 -0.45
C LYS A 63 16.19 -22.71 -0.75
N ASP A 64 15.79 -21.82 -1.67
CA ASP A 64 16.57 -20.64 -2.02
C ASP A 64 16.53 -19.62 -0.86
N LYS A 65 17.69 -19.06 -0.50
CA LYS A 65 17.81 -18.06 0.56
C LYS A 65 16.98 -16.81 0.33
N ASN A 66 16.66 -16.51 -0.93
CA ASN A 66 15.87 -15.35 -1.34
C ASN A 66 14.39 -15.68 -1.51
N PHE A 67 13.98 -16.94 -1.34
CA PHE A 67 12.58 -17.33 -1.46
C PHE A 67 11.70 -16.54 -0.49
N VAL A 68 10.57 -16.05 -1.00
CA VAL A 68 9.54 -15.40 -0.18
C VAL A 68 8.30 -16.29 -0.12
N PRO A 69 7.96 -16.84 1.07
CA PRO A 69 6.78 -17.68 1.24
C PRO A 69 5.48 -16.94 0.91
N PHE A 70 4.54 -17.64 0.29
CA PHE A 70 3.22 -17.11 -0.06
C PHE A 70 2.12 -18.13 0.18
N HIS A 71 0.89 -17.64 0.25
CA HIS A 71 -0.35 -18.41 0.33
C HIS A 71 -1.27 -18.06 -0.84
N GLN A 72 -2.07 -19.02 -1.31
CA GLN A 72 -3.10 -18.82 -2.33
C GLN A 72 -4.44 -19.32 -1.79
N PHE A 73 -5.44 -18.44 -1.73
CA PHE A 73 -6.79 -18.76 -1.24
C PHE A 73 -7.71 -19.08 -2.41
N GLY A 74 -7.48 -20.21 -3.10
CA GLY A 74 -8.30 -20.67 -4.23
C GLY A 74 -8.27 -19.78 -5.49
N THR A 75 -7.60 -18.63 -5.43
CA THR A 75 -7.38 -17.72 -6.57
C THR A 75 -5.92 -17.73 -7.01
N ARG A 76 -5.63 -17.19 -8.20
CA ARG A 76 -4.25 -17.03 -8.69
C ARG A 76 -3.45 -15.97 -7.90
N ARG A 77 -4.12 -15.15 -7.09
CA ARG A 77 -3.47 -14.08 -6.34
C ARG A 77 -2.66 -14.67 -5.20
N LYS A 78 -1.39 -14.28 -5.11
CA LYS A 78 -0.49 -14.62 -4.01
C LYS A 78 -0.66 -13.62 -2.87
N TYR A 79 -0.68 -14.16 -1.66
CA TYR A 79 -0.74 -13.41 -0.41
C TYR A 79 0.46 -13.75 0.46
N PHE A 80 0.94 -12.79 1.23
CA PHE A 80 2.18 -12.86 1.99
C PHE A 80 1.89 -12.64 3.46
N GLU A 81 2.32 -13.55 4.33
CA GLU A 81 2.08 -13.39 5.75
C GLU A 81 2.91 -12.22 6.29
N ARG A 82 2.25 -11.25 6.93
CA ARG A 82 2.86 -10.01 7.41
C ARG A 82 4.09 -10.27 8.28
N LYS A 83 3.95 -11.12 9.30
CA LYS A 83 5.06 -11.47 10.22
C LYS A 83 6.27 -12.09 9.51
N VAL A 84 6.02 -12.85 8.43
CA VAL A 84 7.10 -13.47 7.64
C VAL A 84 7.82 -12.41 6.82
N ILE A 85 7.07 -11.51 6.18
CA ILE A 85 7.64 -10.37 5.44
C ILE A 85 8.47 -9.48 6.37
N GLU A 86 7.90 -9.09 7.51
CA GLU A 86 8.61 -8.27 8.51
C GLU A 86 9.91 -8.97 8.95
N LYS A 87 9.87 -10.28 9.21
CA LYS A 87 11.07 -11.05 9.58
C LYS A 87 12.14 -11.13 8.47
N ILE A 88 11.73 -11.14 7.20
CA ILE A 88 12.65 -11.25 6.06
C ILE A 88 13.29 -9.90 5.73
N PHE A 89 12.52 -8.82 5.81
CA PHE A 89 12.88 -7.52 5.22
C PHE A 89 13.13 -6.41 6.23
N LEU A 90 12.55 -6.49 7.42
CA LEU A 90 12.74 -5.47 8.45
C LEU A 90 13.83 -5.91 9.43
N PRO A 91 14.67 -4.97 9.90
CA PRO A 91 15.64 -5.24 10.93
C PRO A 91 14.92 -5.69 12.21
N LYS A 92 15.54 -6.64 12.93
CA LYS A 92 15.11 -6.97 14.29
C LYS A 92 15.48 -5.79 15.18
N VAL A 93 14.48 -5.08 15.68
CA VAL A 93 14.64 -4.11 16.77
C VAL A 93 14.87 -4.87 18.07
#